data_AF-A0A9E0RYV2-F1
#
_entry.id   AF-A0A9E0RYV2-F1
#
_cell.length_a   1.000
_cell.length_b   1.000
_cell.length_c   1.000
_cell.angle_alpha   90.00
_cell.angle_beta   90.00
_cell.angle_gamma   90.00
#
_symmetry.space_group_name_H-M   'P 1'
#
loop_
_entity.id
_entity.type
_entity.pdbx_description
1 polymer ?
#
loop_
_entity_poly.entity_id
_entity_poly.type
_entity_poly.pdbx_seq_one_letter_code
_entity_poly.pdbx_strand_id
1 'polypeptide(L)'
;MKTTLKILTVGALAVSVSACIGGNRGASGPDEFRVVKKAPLIVPPDYSLRPPTPGQAQPFEVDEARAGVATAFGTNVGVDASAAERALVNAAGANAVSPVIREQVDFEEARIIRKSTSISDRVMFWQKGGEEDDGSDSATGDAPVTIERGSGERLKLPGT
;
A
#
# COMPACT_ATOMS: atom_id res chain seq x y z
N MET A 1 77.94 2.81 5.70
CA MET A 1 76.96 1.78 5.29
C MET A 1 75.56 1.97 5.89
N LYS A 2 75.40 2.53 7.11
CA LYS A 2 74.06 2.73 7.72
C LYS A 2 73.28 3.91 7.11
N THR A 3 73.96 4.96 6.66
CA THR A 3 73.36 6.14 6.02
C THR A 3 72.92 5.87 4.57
N THR A 4 73.68 5.06 3.84
CA THR A 4 73.32 4.62 2.47
C THR A 4 72.08 3.72 2.47
N LEU A 5 71.90 2.89 3.50
CA LEU A 5 70.71 2.05 3.65
C LEU A 5 69.43 2.90 3.87
N LYS A 6 69.51 3.97 4.66
CA LYS A 6 68.37 4.88 4.92
C LYS A 6 67.94 5.67 3.68
N ILE A 7 68.90 6.08 2.85
CA ILE A 7 68.62 6.80 1.59
C ILE A 7 67.92 5.88 0.59
N LEU A 8 68.35 4.60 0.52
CA LEU A 8 67.74 3.62 -0.37
C LEU A 8 66.29 3.28 0.05
N THR A 9 66.01 3.19 1.35
CA THR A 9 64.63 2.96 1.83
C THR A 9 63.70 4.14 1.58
N VAL A 10 64.18 5.39 1.71
CA VAL A 10 63.36 6.58 1.42
C VAL A 10 63.12 6.73 -0.09
N GLY A 11 64.12 6.45 -0.91
CA GLY A 11 63.98 6.44 -2.38
C GLY A 11 62.96 5.40 -2.86
N ALA A 12 62.99 4.19 -2.29
CA ALA A 12 62.02 3.14 -2.63
C ALA A 12 60.58 3.52 -2.24
N LEU A 13 60.40 4.20 -1.11
CA LEU A 13 59.09 4.68 -0.67
C LEU A 13 58.56 5.86 -1.52
N ALA A 14 59.45 6.74 -1.99
CA ALA A 14 59.04 7.85 -2.86
C ALA A 14 58.57 7.38 -4.25
N VAL A 15 59.18 6.32 -4.78
CA VAL A 15 58.79 5.75 -6.09
C VAL A 15 57.46 5.00 -6.01
N SER A 16 57.16 4.30 -4.90
CA SER A 16 55.90 3.57 -4.76
C SER A 16 54.67 4.47 -4.70
N VAL A 17 54.79 5.71 -4.18
CA VAL A 17 53.66 6.66 -4.10
C VAL A 17 53.32 7.29 -5.46
N SER A 18 54.27 7.42 -6.39
CA SER A 18 54.00 8.00 -7.72
C SER A 18 53.15 7.10 -8.62
N ALA A 19 53.01 5.81 -8.32
CA ALA A 19 52.21 4.88 -9.11
C ALA A 19 50.69 5.04 -8.91
N CYS A 20 50.25 5.73 -7.86
CA CYS A 20 48.82 5.85 -7.53
C CYS A 20 48.13 7.10 -8.13
N ILE A 21 48.85 7.95 -8.87
CA ILE A 21 48.32 9.24 -9.37
C ILE A 21 47.62 9.15 -10.74
N GLY A 22 47.61 7.97 -11.35
CA GLY A 22 47.03 7.69 -12.68
C GLY A 22 45.61 7.07 -12.65
N GLY A 23 44.79 7.39 -11.66
CA GLY A 23 43.41 6.91 -11.58
C GLY A 23 42.53 7.48 -12.71
N ASN A 24 42.27 6.65 -13.72
CA ASN A 24 41.15 6.69 -14.67
C ASN A 24 40.48 8.06 -14.89
N ARG A 25 41.12 8.94 -15.67
CA ARG A 25 40.58 10.26 -16.05
C ARG A 25 39.72 10.19 -17.32
N GLY A 26 38.70 9.35 -17.34
CA GLY A 26 37.75 9.39 -18.44
C GLY A 26 36.76 8.24 -18.49
N ALA A 27 35.48 8.60 -18.35
CA ALA A 27 34.34 7.87 -18.87
C ALA A 27 33.90 6.56 -18.19
N SER A 28 34.05 6.43 -16.87
CA SER A 28 33.33 5.37 -16.11
C SER A 28 31.97 5.82 -15.56
N GLY A 29 31.52 7.03 -15.89
CA GLY A 29 30.17 7.50 -15.60
C GLY A 29 29.20 7.13 -16.73
N PRO A 30 27.92 6.86 -16.43
CA PRO A 30 26.91 6.66 -17.47
C PRO A 30 26.80 7.91 -18.35
N ASP A 31 26.80 7.70 -19.67
CA ASP A 31 26.70 8.76 -20.68
C ASP A 31 25.29 9.38 -20.66
N GLU A 32 25.19 10.56 -20.03
CA GLU A 32 23.96 11.32 -19.83
C GLU A 32 23.44 12.01 -21.10
N PHE A 33 24.24 12.07 -22.17
CA PHE A 33 23.84 12.59 -23.47
C PHE A 33 23.49 11.48 -24.47
N ARG A 34 23.55 10.22 -24.04
CA ARG A 34 23.20 9.08 -24.90
C ARG A 34 21.70 9.02 -25.16
N VAL A 35 21.29 9.46 -26.34
CA VAL A 35 19.89 9.35 -26.78
C VAL A 35 19.56 7.90 -27.13
N VAL A 36 18.75 7.25 -26.28
CA VAL A 36 18.18 5.93 -26.54
C VAL A 36 16.85 6.09 -27.29
N LYS A 37 16.72 5.43 -28.44
CA LYS A 37 15.45 5.40 -29.19
C LYS A 37 14.46 4.51 -28.45
N LYS A 38 13.24 5.00 -28.20
CA LYS A 38 12.13 4.15 -27.74
C LYS A 38 11.77 3.14 -28.85
N ALA A 39 11.33 1.95 -28.44
CA ALA A 39 10.72 1.00 -29.36
C ALA A 39 9.54 1.66 -30.09
N PRO A 40 9.33 1.35 -31.39
CA PRO A 40 8.20 1.88 -32.13
C PRO A 40 6.89 1.49 -31.43
N LEU A 41 5.92 2.41 -31.39
CA LEU A 41 4.59 2.12 -30.88
C LEU A 41 3.89 1.17 -31.85
N ILE A 42 3.66 -0.07 -31.41
CA ILE A 42 2.86 -1.06 -32.14
C ILE A 42 1.45 -0.94 -31.61
N VAL A 43 0.51 -0.61 -32.49
CA VAL A 43 -0.92 -0.75 -32.19
C VAL A 43 -1.22 -2.25 -32.19
N PRO A 44 -1.68 -2.83 -31.06
CA PRO A 44 -2.05 -4.24 -31.02
C PRO A 44 -3.15 -4.51 -32.07
N PRO A 45 -3.14 -5.69 -32.72
CA PRO A 45 -4.12 -6.05 -33.75
C PRO A 45 -5.58 -5.98 -33.28
N ASP A 46 -5.81 -5.99 -31.96
CA ASP A 46 -7.14 -6.04 -31.33
C ASP A 46 -7.67 -4.68 -30.84
N TYR A 47 -7.26 -3.54 -31.44
CA TYR A 47 -7.80 -2.22 -31.03
C TYR A 47 -9.23 -1.97 -31.52
N SER A 48 -9.75 -2.80 -32.43
CA SER A 48 -11.10 -2.69 -33.01
C SER A 48 -12.13 -3.54 -32.27
N LEU A 49 -12.07 -3.56 -30.93
CA LEU A 49 -13.13 -4.20 -30.16
C LEU A 49 -14.45 -3.50 -30.44
N ARG A 50 -15.39 -4.26 -30.99
CA ARG A 50 -16.77 -3.81 -31.17
C ARG A 50 -17.31 -3.45 -29.78
N PRO A 51 -17.90 -2.27 -29.59
CA PRO A 51 -18.63 -1.97 -28.37
C PRO A 51 -19.61 -3.11 -28.07
N PRO A 52 -19.68 -3.61 -26.82
CA PRO A 52 -20.57 -4.70 -26.48
C PRO A 52 -22.00 -4.31 -26.85
N THR A 53 -22.76 -5.28 -27.37
CA THR A 53 -24.15 -5.02 -27.77
C THR A 53 -24.94 -4.56 -26.54
N PRO A 54 -25.80 -3.54 -26.65
CA PRO A 54 -26.64 -3.10 -25.54
C PRO A 54 -27.38 -4.29 -24.91
N GLY A 55 -27.17 -4.54 -23.62
CA GLY A 55 -27.80 -5.65 -22.89
C GLY A 55 -26.96 -6.93 -22.76
N GLN A 56 -25.73 -6.99 -23.29
CA GLN A 56 -24.81 -8.08 -22.92
C GLN A 56 -24.22 -7.88 -21.52
N ALA A 57 -24.00 -8.99 -20.82
CA ALA A 57 -23.32 -8.99 -19.53
C ALA A 57 -21.99 -8.25 -19.67
N GLN A 58 -21.84 -7.16 -18.93
CA GLN A 58 -20.56 -6.49 -18.81
C GLN A 58 -19.58 -7.47 -18.17
N PRO A 59 -18.28 -7.44 -18.53
CA PRO A 59 -17.26 -8.11 -17.73
C PRO A 59 -17.47 -7.71 -16.27
N PHE A 60 -17.48 -8.70 -15.37
CA PHE A 60 -17.63 -8.45 -13.94
C PHE A 60 -16.59 -7.42 -13.52
N GLU A 61 -17.05 -6.33 -12.91
CA GLU A 61 -16.14 -5.36 -12.32
C GLU A 61 -15.40 -6.08 -11.19
N VAL A 62 -14.09 -6.19 -11.33
CA VAL A 62 -13.26 -6.85 -10.32
C VAL A 62 -13.23 -5.92 -9.13
N ASP A 63 -13.99 -6.27 -8.10
CA ASP A 63 -13.90 -5.62 -6.80
C ASP A 63 -12.45 -5.78 -6.30
N GLU A 64 -11.67 -4.70 -6.38
CA GLU A 64 -10.24 -4.68 -6.04
C GLU A 64 -10.00 -5.11 -4.59
N ALA A 65 -10.94 -4.80 -3.69
CA ALA A 65 -10.87 -5.23 -2.30
C ALA A 65 -10.96 -6.75 -2.19
N ARG A 66 -11.86 -7.37 -2.95
CA ARG A 66 -12.04 -8.82 -2.98
C ARG A 66 -10.92 -9.55 -3.72
N ALA A 67 -10.41 -8.94 -4.80
CA ALA A 67 -9.27 -9.45 -5.57
C ALA A 67 -7.96 -9.44 -4.76
N GLY A 68 -7.73 -8.39 -3.95
CA GLY A 68 -6.58 -8.32 -3.05
C GLY A 68 -6.60 -9.42 -1.98
N VAL A 69 -7.78 -9.69 -1.40
CA VAL A 69 -7.93 -10.76 -0.40
C VAL A 69 -7.73 -12.14 -1.04
N ALA A 70 -8.33 -12.38 -2.22
CA ALA A 70 -8.17 -13.65 -2.93
C ALA A 70 -6.74 -13.92 -3.38
N THR A 71 -5.97 -12.89 -3.74
CA THR A 71 -4.55 -13.03 -4.09
C THR A 71 -3.65 -13.18 -2.86
N ALA A 72 -3.92 -12.45 -1.76
CA ALA A 72 -3.12 -12.51 -0.54
C ALA A 72 -3.31 -13.82 0.24
N PHE A 73 -4.55 -14.31 0.36
CA PHE A 73 -4.87 -15.49 1.16
C PHE A 73 -5.13 -16.75 0.32
N GLY A 74 -5.28 -16.60 -1.00
CA GLY A 74 -5.69 -17.69 -1.88
C GLY A 74 -7.17 -18.04 -1.71
N THR A 75 -7.77 -18.61 -2.75
CA THR A 75 -9.18 -19.06 -2.71
C THR A 75 -9.36 -20.44 -2.08
N ASN A 76 -8.26 -21.15 -1.78
CA ASN A 76 -8.25 -22.58 -1.45
C ASN A 76 -7.77 -22.86 -0.01
N VAL A 77 -7.94 -21.92 0.92
CA VAL A 77 -7.55 -22.13 2.33
C VAL A 77 -8.39 -23.28 2.91
N GLY A 78 -7.72 -24.35 3.35
CA GLY A 78 -8.38 -25.49 4.01
C GLY A 78 -8.96 -26.56 3.09
N VAL A 79 -8.82 -26.44 1.76
CA VAL A 79 -9.33 -27.43 0.80
C VAL A 79 -8.69 -28.81 1.02
N ASP A 80 -7.37 -28.84 1.23
CA ASP A 80 -6.59 -30.07 1.46
C ASP A 80 -6.45 -30.45 2.94
N ALA A 81 -7.20 -29.82 3.85
CA ALA A 81 -7.10 -30.10 5.28
C ALA A 81 -7.55 -31.54 5.60
N SER A 82 -6.75 -32.23 6.40
CA SER A 82 -7.02 -33.58 6.90
C SER A 82 -8.20 -33.62 7.87
N ALA A 83 -8.76 -34.81 8.09
CA ALA A 83 -9.89 -34.99 9.01
C ALA A 83 -9.59 -34.53 10.45
N ALA A 84 -8.35 -34.72 10.90
CA ALA A 84 -7.91 -34.31 12.24
C ALA A 84 -7.81 -32.78 12.37
N GLU A 85 -7.30 -32.10 11.33
CA GLU A 85 -7.23 -30.63 11.30
C GLU A 85 -8.62 -30.01 11.29
N ARG A 86 -9.55 -30.56 10.51
CA ARG A 86 -10.96 -30.11 10.51
C ARG A 86 -11.62 -30.31 11.88
N ALA A 87 -11.36 -31.43 12.54
CA ALA A 87 -11.88 -31.70 13.87
C ALA A 87 -11.32 -30.71 14.91
N LEU A 88 -10.03 -30.38 14.83
CA LEU A 88 -9.39 -29.39 15.69
C LEU A 88 -9.97 -27.98 15.48
N VAL A 89 -10.13 -27.55 14.22
CA VAL A 89 -10.71 -26.24 13.86
C VAL A 89 -12.17 -26.13 14.34
N ASN A 90 -12.93 -27.22 14.22
CA ASN A 90 -14.30 -27.29 14.74
C ASN A 90 -14.34 -27.22 16.27
N ALA A 91 -13.45 -27.95 16.96
CA ALA A 91 -13.34 -27.91 18.42
C ALA A 91 -12.88 -26.54 18.93
N ALA A 92 -12.02 -25.86 18.17
CA ALA A 92 -11.57 -24.49 18.44
C ALA A 92 -12.63 -23.43 18.13
N GLY A 93 -13.78 -23.79 17.56
CA GLY A 93 -14.85 -22.85 17.23
C GLY A 93 -14.51 -21.85 16.12
N ALA A 94 -13.44 -22.08 15.36
CA ALA A 94 -12.95 -21.13 14.36
C ALA A 94 -13.94 -20.92 13.19
N ASN A 95 -14.86 -21.86 12.96
CA ASN A 95 -15.93 -21.75 11.97
C ASN A 95 -17.17 -20.98 12.46
N ALA A 96 -17.20 -20.52 13.72
CA ALA A 96 -18.35 -19.81 14.29
C ALA A 96 -18.40 -18.32 13.93
N VAL A 97 -17.40 -17.80 13.20
CA VAL A 97 -17.33 -16.38 12.82
C VAL A 97 -18.18 -16.15 11.58
N SER A 98 -19.11 -15.20 11.66
CA SER A 98 -19.91 -14.77 10.50
C SER A 98 -18.99 -14.18 9.42
N PRO A 99 -19.11 -14.61 8.15
CA PRO A 99 -18.30 -14.05 7.06
C PRO A 99 -18.59 -12.56 6.83
N VAL A 100 -19.73 -12.06 7.33
CA VAL A 100 -20.18 -10.67 7.20
C VAL A 100 -19.79 -9.83 8.43
N ILE A 101 -19.10 -10.40 9.42
CA ILE A 101 -18.83 -9.69 10.69
C ILE A 101 -18.03 -8.39 10.48
N ARG A 102 -17.18 -8.33 9.46
CA ARG A 102 -16.45 -7.10 9.12
C ARG A 102 -17.39 -6.01 8.62
N GLU A 103 -18.29 -6.32 7.71
CA GLU A 103 -19.33 -5.38 7.25
C GLU A 103 -20.25 -4.93 8.40
N GLN A 104 -20.61 -5.85 9.31
CA GLN A 104 -21.41 -5.51 10.48
C GLN A 104 -20.66 -4.56 11.42
N VAL A 105 -19.39 -4.85 11.72
CA VAL A 105 -18.54 -3.98 12.55
C VAL A 105 -18.33 -2.65 11.86
N ASP A 106 -18.06 -2.62 10.56
CA ASP A 106 -17.89 -1.39 9.78
C ASP A 106 -19.18 -0.57 9.78
N PHE A 107 -20.36 -1.20 9.71
CA PHE A 107 -21.65 -0.51 9.81
C PHE A 107 -21.90 0.07 11.20
N GLU A 108 -21.53 -0.67 12.25
CA GLU A 108 -21.62 -0.21 13.64
C GLU A 108 -20.62 0.93 13.92
N GLU A 109 -19.39 0.82 13.42
CA GLU A 109 -18.35 1.84 13.51
C GLU A 109 -18.56 3.00 12.55
N ALA A 110 -19.32 2.86 11.46
CA ALA A 110 -19.67 3.97 10.58
C ALA A 110 -20.53 5.03 11.27
N ARG A 111 -21.08 4.74 12.46
CA ARG A 111 -21.67 5.76 13.35
C ARG A 111 -20.61 6.65 14.03
N ILE A 112 -19.34 6.23 14.00
CA ILE A 112 -18.15 6.88 14.56
C ILE A 112 -17.02 6.79 13.49
N ILE A 113 -17.19 7.46 12.34
CA ILE A 113 -16.14 7.45 11.32
C ILE A 113 -14.94 8.27 11.82
N ARG A 114 -13.91 7.58 12.33
CA ARG A 114 -12.58 8.16 12.50
C ARG A 114 -11.85 8.04 11.17
N LYS A 115 -11.98 9.08 10.34
CA LYS A 115 -11.22 9.16 9.09
C LYS A 115 -9.73 9.25 9.43
N SER A 116 -8.95 8.27 8.98
CA SER A 116 -7.49 8.37 9.07
C SER A 116 -7.01 9.50 8.16
N THR A 117 -6.07 10.30 8.66
CA THR A 117 -5.49 11.40 7.88
C THR A 117 -4.92 10.86 6.57
N SER A 118 -5.49 11.32 5.45
CA SER A 118 -5.05 10.89 4.12
C SER A 118 -3.63 11.38 3.83
N ILE A 119 -2.93 10.74 2.90
CA ILE A 119 -1.63 11.25 2.41
C ILE A 119 -1.78 12.67 1.87
N SER A 120 -2.91 13.00 1.23
CA SER A 120 -3.22 14.33 0.75
C SER A 120 -3.31 15.36 1.89
N ASP A 121 -3.95 15.04 3.02
CA ASP A 121 -3.96 15.91 4.21
C ASP A 121 -2.54 16.16 4.73
N ARG A 122 -1.73 15.11 4.82
CA ARG A 122 -0.35 15.23 5.32
C ARG A 122 0.50 16.13 4.44
N VAL A 123 0.26 16.13 3.12
CA VAL A 123 0.96 17.00 2.17
C VAL A 123 0.43 18.43 2.23
N MET A 124 -0.90 18.61 2.30
CA MET A 124 -1.53 19.94 2.34
C MET A 124 -1.25 20.68 3.66
N PHE A 125 -1.15 19.96 4.77
CA PHE A 125 -0.95 20.52 6.11
C PHE A 125 0.45 20.24 6.69
N TRP A 126 1.41 19.79 5.86
CA TRP A 126 2.82 19.52 6.24
C TRP A 126 3.43 20.62 7.12
N GLN A 127 3.10 21.89 6.85
CA GLN A 127 3.81 23.05 7.41
C GLN A 127 3.09 23.69 8.59
N LYS A 128 1.83 23.29 8.87
CA LYS A 128 1.09 23.83 10.01
C LYS A 128 1.55 23.07 11.27
N GLY A 129 2.53 23.64 11.97
CA GLY A 129 3.07 23.06 13.18
C GLY A 129 1.99 22.82 14.22
N GLY A 130 1.79 21.56 14.58
CA GLY A 130 1.42 21.11 15.92
C GLY A 130 0.21 21.76 16.58
N GLU A 131 -0.85 22.05 15.85
CA GLU A 131 -2.18 22.17 16.46
C GLU A 131 -2.94 20.92 16.03
N GLU A 132 -2.93 19.93 16.91
CA GLU A 132 -3.87 18.81 16.87
C GLU A 132 -5.27 19.45 16.89
N ASP A 133 -5.88 19.50 15.71
CA ASP A 133 -7.29 19.84 15.53
C ASP A 133 -8.09 18.73 16.22
N ASP A 134 -8.29 18.88 17.53
CA ASP A 134 -9.24 18.09 18.30
C ASP A 134 -10.59 18.26 17.59
N GLY A 135 -11.03 17.18 16.96
CA GLY A 135 -12.07 17.19 15.95
C GLY A 135 -13.29 17.98 16.40
N SER A 136 -13.37 19.23 15.94
CA SER A 136 -14.61 19.99 16.02
C SER A 136 -15.59 19.28 15.08
N ASP A 137 -16.50 18.54 15.72
CA ASP A 137 -17.63 17.87 15.11
C ASP A 137 -18.48 18.89 14.34
N SER A 138 -18.09 19.13 13.10
CA SER A 138 -18.79 20.04 12.18
C SER A 138 -20.14 19.48 11.75
N ALA A 139 -20.57 18.31 12.24
CA ALA A 139 -21.90 17.77 11.97
C ALA A 139 -22.99 18.49 12.78
N THR A 140 -22.66 19.11 13.91
CA THR A 140 -23.67 19.72 14.81
C THR A 140 -23.59 21.25 14.92
N GLY A 141 -22.64 21.92 14.25
CA GLY A 141 -22.55 23.38 14.25
C GLY A 141 -22.55 24.01 15.65
N ASP A 142 -21.71 23.48 16.54
CA ASP A 142 -21.54 23.91 17.94
C ASP A 142 -22.78 23.73 18.86
N ALA A 143 -23.84 23.04 18.42
CA ALA A 143 -24.96 22.75 19.29
C ALA A 143 -24.69 21.52 20.19
N PRO A 144 -25.06 21.55 21.48
CA PRO A 144 -24.91 20.39 22.37
C PRO A 144 -25.91 19.29 21.98
N VAL A 145 -25.43 18.14 21.51
CA VAL A 145 -26.26 16.95 21.23
C VAL A 145 -26.62 16.26 22.54
N THR A 146 -27.89 16.35 22.94
CA THR A 146 -28.44 15.54 24.03
C THR A 146 -28.89 14.20 23.46
N ILE A 147 -28.14 13.13 23.71
CA ILE A 147 -28.55 11.77 23.33
C ILE A 147 -29.52 11.25 24.40
N GLU A 148 -30.81 11.47 24.20
CA GLU A 148 -31.82 10.72 24.96
C GLU A 148 -31.91 9.30 24.41
N ARG A 149 -31.58 8.30 25.25
CA ARG A 149 -31.90 6.91 24.98
C ARG A 149 -33.41 6.74 25.13
N GLY A 150 -34.15 7.01 24.06
CA GLY A 150 -35.59 6.80 24.02
C GLY A 150 -35.92 5.33 24.23
N SER A 151 -36.45 4.98 25.40
CA SER A 151 -37.18 3.73 25.67
C SER A 151 -38.59 3.77 25.07
N GLY A 152 -38.71 4.27 23.84
CA GLY A 152 -39.98 4.53 23.17
C GLY A 152 -40.31 3.45 22.15
N GLU A 153 -41.55 3.01 22.19
CA GLU A 153 -42.20 2.02 21.32
C GLU A 153 -41.80 2.14 19.85
N ARG A 154 -41.39 1.01 19.24
CA ARG A 154 -40.99 0.91 17.83
C ARG A 154 -42.07 1.50 16.92
N LEU A 155 -41.80 2.67 16.34
CA LEU A 155 -42.63 3.22 15.27
C LEU A 155 -42.47 2.33 14.02
N LYS A 156 -43.51 1.54 13.73
CA LYS A 156 -43.56 0.67 12.55
C LYS A 156 -43.84 1.55 11.33
N LEU A 157 -42.90 1.60 10.39
CA LEU A 157 -43.12 2.28 9.10
C LEU A 157 -44.13 1.47 8.26
N PRO A 158 -45.12 2.12 7.61
CA PRO A 158 -46.04 1.46 6.69
C PRO A 158 -45.34 1.18 5.36
N GLY A 159 -45.41 -0.07 4.90
CA GLY A 159 -44.93 -0.50 3.58
C GLY A 159 -43.83 -1.56 3.67
N THR A 160 -44.26 -2.81 3.79
CA THR A 160 -43.54 -3.95 3.21
C THR A 160 -43.80 -3.98 1.71
#